data_AF-A0AAU0QLZ4-F1
#
_entry.id   AF-A0AAU0QLZ4-F1
#
_cell.length_a   1.000
_cell.length_b   1.000
_cell.length_c   1.000
_cell.angle_alpha   90.00
_cell.angle_beta   90.00
_cell.angle_gamma   90.00
#
_symmetry.space_group_name_H-M   'P 1'
#
loop_
_entity.id
_entity.type
_entity.pdbx_description
1 polymer ?
#
loop_
_entity_poly.entity_id
_entity_poly.type
_entity_poly.pdbx_seq_one_letter_code
_entity_poly.pdbx_strand_id
1 'polypeptide(L)'
;PDWSYSAVPQELSSHVQQFKRNMSECLKAVQAKEKKTVKRLSPKPESPIHGECLIACVLARNGVIERRKINKDNLIALVSKFYAKDTKLMKKLEKNLDRCIEMSARYRDDECKLASKLNDC
;
A
#
# COMPACT_ATOMS: atom_id res chain seq x y z
N PRO A 1 4.46 -3.07 17.29
CA PRO A 1 4.37 -1.60 17.18
C PRO A 1 2.91 -1.17 17.30
N ASP A 2 2.59 -0.51 18.41
CA ASP A 2 1.39 0.30 18.53
C ASP A 2 1.42 1.39 17.44
N TRP A 3 0.31 1.67 16.77
CA TRP A 3 0.26 2.74 15.75
C TRP A 3 0.14 4.14 16.41
N SER A 4 0.61 4.28 17.65
CA SER A 4 0.85 5.55 18.31
C SER A 4 2.11 6.20 17.72
N TYR A 5 1.98 6.67 16.48
CA TYR A 5 2.93 7.63 15.91
C TYR A 5 2.74 8.98 16.61
N SER A 6 3.40 9.13 17.75
CA SER A 6 3.72 10.44 18.32
C SER A 6 4.54 11.20 17.27
N ALA A 7 4.02 12.36 16.86
CA ALA A 7 4.57 13.31 15.89
C ALA A 7 4.45 12.91 14.39
N VAL A 8 3.23 12.67 13.91
CA VAL A 8 2.92 12.90 12.49
C VAL A 8 3.02 14.41 12.24
N PRO A 9 3.83 14.90 11.27
CA PRO A 9 3.85 16.31 10.91
C PRO A 9 2.43 16.81 10.61
N GLN A 10 2.03 17.96 11.16
CA GLN A 10 0.66 18.49 10.98
C GLN A 10 0.25 18.54 9.50
N GLU A 11 1.19 18.84 8.61
CA GLU A 11 1.03 18.88 7.15
C GLU A 11 0.58 17.55 6.53
N LEU A 12 0.95 16.41 7.14
CA LEU A 12 0.61 15.07 6.67
C LEU A 12 -0.58 14.46 7.42
N SER A 13 -1.12 15.17 8.41
CA SER A 13 -2.11 14.63 9.34
C SER A 13 -3.40 14.16 8.64
N SER A 14 -3.91 14.92 7.66
CA SER A 14 -5.11 14.59 6.90
C SER A 14 -4.92 13.34 6.02
N HIS A 15 -3.79 13.26 5.32
CA HIS A 15 -3.41 12.11 4.51
C HIS A 15 -3.20 10.86 5.37
N VAL A 16 -2.55 11.00 6.52
CA VAL A 16 -2.35 9.91 7.48
C VAL A 16 -3.68 9.45 8.07
N GLN A 17 -4.60 10.35 8.40
CA GLN A 17 -5.93 9.97 8.88
C GLN A 17 -6.75 9.22 7.81
N GLN A 18 -6.72 9.68 6.56
CA GLN A 18 -7.37 8.99 5.46
C GLN A 18 -6.76 7.60 5.23
N PHE A 19 -5.43 7.51 5.25
CA PHE A 19 -4.70 6.24 5.15
C PHE A 19 -5.08 5.29 6.28
N LYS A 20 -5.15 5.78 7.53
CA LYS A 20 -5.61 4.99 8.69
C LYS A 20 -7.01 4.44 8.48
N ARG A 21 -7.96 5.27 8.04
CA ARG A 21 -9.34 4.82 7.73
C ARG A 21 -9.34 3.72 6.66
N ASN A 22 -8.61 3.92 5.57
CA ASN A 22 -8.51 2.93 4.49
C ASN A 22 -7.89 1.61 4.98
N MET A 23 -6.83 1.68 5.77
CA MET A 23 -6.19 0.51 6.37
C MET A 23 -7.14 -0.26 7.30
N SER A 24 -7.87 0.44 8.17
CA SER A 24 -8.84 -0.19 9.08
C SER A 24 -9.99 -0.87 8.33
N GLU A 25 -10.52 -0.24 7.29
CA GLU A 25 -11.59 -0.81 6.47
C GLU A 25 -11.11 -2.01 5.65
N CYS A 26 -9.89 -1.94 5.10
CA CYS A 26 -9.27 -3.07 4.41
C CYS A 26 -9.00 -4.23 5.36
N LEU A 27 -8.56 -3.95 6.59
CA LEU A 27 -8.37 -4.98 7.60
C LEU A 27 -9.68 -5.73 7.89
N LYS A 28 -10.78 -5.01 8.11
CA LYS A 28 -12.11 -5.62 8.31
C LYS A 28 -12.50 -6.53 7.14
N ALA A 29 -12.31 -6.06 5.91
CA ALA A 29 -12.64 -6.82 4.70
C ALA A 29 -11.81 -8.11 4.55
N VAL A 30 -10.49 -8.02 4.79
CA VAL A 30 -9.59 -9.18 4.73
C VAL A 30 -9.90 -10.18 5.86
N GLN A 31 -10.16 -9.70 7.08
CA GLN A 31 -10.54 -10.56 8.21
C GLN A 31 -11.86 -11.31 7.96
N ALA A 32 -12.86 -10.63 7.38
CA ALA A 32 -14.13 -11.25 7.02
C ALA A 32 -13.96 -12.36 5.97
N LYS A 33 -13.01 -12.20 5.04
CA LYS A 33 -12.77 -13.15 3.94
C LYS A 33 -11.86 -14.31 4.33
N GLU A 34 -10.78 -14.06 5.08
CA GLU A 34 -9.76 -15.06 5.39
C GLU A 34 -9.95 -15.76 6.75
N LYS A 35 -10.95 -15.37 7.56
CA LYS A 35 -11.17 -15.88 8.93
C LYS A 35 -9.95 -15.75 9.86
N LYS A 36 -8.94 -14.96 9.48
CA LYS A 36 -7.76 -14.65 10.31
C LYS A 36 -8.06 -13.44 11.17
N THR A 37 -8.05 -13.59 12.48
CA THR A 37 -8.22 -12.46 13.42
C THR A 37 -6.89 -11.73 13.61
N VAL A 38 -6.83 -10.48 13.16
CA VAL A 38 -5.64 -9.64 13.28
C VAL A 38 -5.88 -8.61 14.39
N LYS A 39 -5.12 -8.70 15.49
CA LYS A 39 -5.35 -7.91 16.71
C LYS A 39 -4.79 -6.47 16.67
N ARG A 40 -3.78 -6.19 15.86
CA ARG A 40 -3.18 -4.86 15.67
C ARG A 40 -2.73 -4.72 14.22
N LEU A 41 -2.52 -3.51 13.73
CA LEU A 41 -1.78 -3.27 12.49
C LEU A 41 -0.28 -3.20 12.83
N SER A 42 0.65 -3.46 11.90
CA SER A 42 2.09 -3.27 12.09
C SER A 42 2.74 -2.91 10.76
N PRO A 43 3.61 -1.88 10.72
CA PRO A 43 4.34 -1.51 9.51
C PRO A 43 5.51 -2.47 9.18
N LYS A 44 5.86 -3.37 10.11
CA LYS A 44 6.98 -4.32 9.99
C LYS A 44 6.75 -5.36 8.89
N PRO A 45 7.68 -5.58 7.93
CA PRO A 45 7.58 -6.58 6.86
C PRO A 45 7.25 -7.98 7.35
N GLU A 46 7.81 -8.38 8.50
CA GLU A 46 7.61 -9.68 9.14
C GLU A 46 6.24 -9.86 9.80
N SER A 47 5.38 -8.85 9.72
CA SER A 47 4.10 -8.89 10.37
C SER A 47 3.10 -9.77 9.59
N PRO A 48 2.31 -10.64 10.26
CA PRO A 48 1.22 -11.39 9.62
C PRO A 48 0.11 -10.49 9.06
N ILE A 49 0.26 -9.17 9.25
CA ILE A 49 -0.61 -8.06 8.92
C ILE A 49 -0.36 -7.60 7.49
N HIS A 50 0.86 -7.76 6.96
CA HIS A 50 1.17 -7.56 5.54
C HIS A 50 0.77 -8.79 4.73
N GLY A 51 -0.47 -9.24 4.93
CA GLY A 51 -1.07 -10.13 3.96
C GLY A 51 -1.05 -9.43 2.61
N GLU A 52 -0.62 -10.14 1.58
CA GLU A 52 -0.58 -9.67 0.19
C GLU A 52 -1.90 -8.94 -0.19
N CYS A 53 -3.03 -9.42 0.36
CA CYS A 53 -4.36 -8.85 0.17
C CYS A 53 -4.66 -7.54 0.91
N LEU A 54 -4.00 -7.23 2.04
CA LEU A 54 -4.19 -5.96 2.73
C LEU A 54 -3.59 -4.82 1.90
N ILE A 55 -2.39 -5.04 1.35
CA ILE A 55 -1.72 -4.11 0.44
C ILE A 55 -2.58 -3.92 -0.80
N ALA A 56 -3.06 -5.01 -1.41
CA ALA A 56 -3.95 -4.95 -2.57
C ALA A 56 -5.21 -4.12 -2.31
N CYS A 57 -5.87 -4.32 -1.16
CA CYS A 57 -7.07 -3.55 -0.81
C CYS A 57 -6.78 -2.04 -0.69
N VAL A 58 -5.65 -1.68 -0.07
CA VAL A 58 -5.28 -0.27 0.10
C VAL A 58 -4.96 0.37 -1.25
N LEU A 59 -4.20 -0.34 -2.09
CA LEU A 59 -3.87 0.11 -3.44
C LEU A 59 -5.14 0.26 -4.30
N ALA A 60 -6.06 -0.70 -4.25
CA ALA A 60 -7.34 -0.64 -4.96
C ALA A 60 -8.22 0.53 -4.49
N ARG A 61 -8.32 0.77 -3.18
CA ARG A 61 -9.07 1.93 -2.63
C ARG A 61 -8.51 3.28 -3.02
N ASN A 62 -7.24 3.34 -3.43
CA ASN A 62 -6.60 4.55 -3.92
C ASN A 62 -6.51 4.58 -5.47
N GLY A 63 -7.21 3.68 -6.17
CA GLY A 63 -7.20 3.61 -7.64
C GLY A 63 -5.86 3.18 -8.24
N VAL A 64 -4.94 2.65 -7.42
CA VAL A 64 -3.64 2.15 -7.91
C VAL A 64 -3.82 0.81 -8.60
N ILE A 65 -4.69 -0.06 -8.09
CA ILE A 65 -5.05 -1.32 -8.75
C ILE A 65 -6.50 -1.20 -9.21
N GLU A 66 -6.71 -1.25 -10.52
CA GLU A 66 -8.03 -1.23 -11.13
C GLU A 66 -8.10 -2.27 -12.24
N ARG A 67 -9.14 -3.11 -12.21
CA ARG A 67 -9.36 -4.17 -13.21
C ARG A 67 -8.08 -5.02 -13.43
N ARG A 68 -7.41 -5.41 -12.34
CA ARG A 68 -6.15 -6.19 -12.35
C ARG A 68 -4.97 -5.50 -13.07
N LYS A 69 -4.99 -4.18 -13.20
CA LYS A 69 -3.90 -3.39 -13.77
C LYS A 69 -3.43 -2.35 -12.77
N ILE A 70 -2.13 -2.07 -12.80
CA ILE A 70 -1.54 -1.03 -11.96
C ILE A 70 -1.61 0.30 -12.72
N ASN A 71 -2.20 1.31 -12.09
CA ASN A 71 -2.17 2.69 -12.53
C ASN A 71 -0.93 3.38 -11.94
N LYS A 72 0.06 3.63 -12.81
CA LYS A 72 1.34 4.24 -12.45
C LYS A 72 1.17 5.63 -11.83
N ASP A 73 0.33 6.46 -12.44
CA ASP A 73 0.15 7.86 -12.02
C ASP A 73 -0.51 7.94 -10.64
N ASN A 74 -1.51 7.11 -10.39
CA ASN A 74 -2.15 7.00 -9.09
C ASN A 74 -1.17 6.49 -8.01
N LEU A 75 -0.26 5.58 -8.37
CA LEU A 75 0.77 5.10 -7.44
C LEU A 75 1.78 6.19 -7.11
N ILE A 76 2.30 6.90 -8.11
CA ILE A 76 3.21 8.03 -7.88
C ILE A 76 2.51 9.11 -7.04
N ALA A 77 1.26 9.45 -7.35
CA ALA A 77 0.47 10.40 -6.59
C ALA A 77 0.27 9.95 -5.13
N LEU A 78 0.01 8.65 -4.90
CA LEU A 78 -0.15 8.09 -3.56
C LEU A 78 1.15 8.17 -2.76
N VAL A 79 2.29 7.78 -3.33
CA VAL A 79 3.59 7.82 -2.64
C VAL A 79 4.03 9.27 -2.39
N SER A 80 3.79 10.17 -3.35
CA SER A 80 4.14 11.59 -3.24
C SER A 80 3.47 12.27 -2.04
N LYS A 81 2.25 11.85 -1.65
CA LYS A 81 1.58 12.38 -0.44
C LYS A 81 2.41 12.25 0.83
N PHE A 82 3.32 11.27 0.90
CA PHE A 82 4.16 11.02 2.08
C PHE A 82 5.62 11.41 1.85
N TYR A 83 6.12 11.26 0.61
CA TYR A 83 7.54 11.36 0.30
C TYR A 83 7.90 12.45 -0.71
N ALA A 84 6.99 13.39 -1.04
CA ALA A 84 7.29 14.48 -1.99
C ALA A 84 8.54 15.30 -1.64
N LYS A 85 8.86 15.44 -0.34
CA LYS A 85 10.07 16.15 0.12
C LYS A 85 11.35 15.34 -0.07
N ASP A 86 11.26 14.02 -0.24
CA ASP A 86 12.40 13.14 -0.53
C ASP A 86 12.56 12.93 -2.04
N THR A 87 13.18 13.93 -2.67
CA THR A 87 13.40 13.93 -4.12
C THR A 87 14.29 12.79 -4.62
N LYS A 88 15.18 12.25 -3.78
CA LYS A 88 16.04 11.12 -4.13
C LYS A 88 15.21 9.83 -4.21
N LEU A 89 14.35 9.61 -3.22
CA LEU A 89 13.43 8.49 -3.20
C LEU A 89 12.46 8.56 -4.39
N MET A 90 11.85 9.72 -4.64
CA MET A 90 10.89 9.89 -5.74
C MET A 90 11.52 9.65 -7.12
N LYS A 91 12.73 10.17 -7.37
CA LYS A 91 13.47 9.88 -8.62
C LYS A 91 13.79 8.40 -8.78
N LYS A 92 14.17 7.72 -7.68
CA LYS A 92 14.45 6.29 -7.71
C LYS A 92 13.18 5.48 -7.98
N LEU A 93 12.04 5.87 -7.38
CA LEU A 93 10.74 5.27 -7.64
C LEU A 93 10.39 5.40 -9.13
N GLU A 94 10.35 6.62 -9.67
CA GLU A 94 9.97 6.87 -11.06
C GLU A 94 10.83 6.09 -12.06
N LYS A 95 12.15 6.00 -11.81
CA LYS A 95 13.09 5.28 -12.68
C LYS A 95 12.86 3.77 -12.70
N ASN A 96 12.45 3.17 -11.58
CA ASN A 96 12.32 1.70 -11.47
C ASN A 96 10.88 1.21 -11.61
N LEU A 97 9.90 2.11 -11.49
CA LEU A 97 8.50 1.74 -11.35
C LEU A 97 7.95 0.97 -12.56
N ASP A 98 8.31 1.36 -13.79
CA ASP A 98 7.85 0.66 -14.99
C ASP A 98 8.30 -0.81 -15.00
N ARG A 99 9.57 -1.06 -14.63
CA ARG A 99 10.11 -2.41 -14.48
C ARG A 99 9.36 -3.19 -13.40
N CYS A 100 9.08 -2.56 -12.26
CA CYS A 100 8.34 -3.21 -11.19
C CYS A 100 6.92 -3.59 -11.63
N ILE A 101 6.20 -2.68 -12.29
CA ILE A 101 4.86 -2.95 -12.83
C ILE A 101 4.89 -4.12 -13.83
N GLU A 102 5.89 -4.16 -14.72
CA GLU A 102 6.06 -5.25 -15.68
C GLU A 102 6.34 -6.59 -14.99
N MET A 103 7.17 -6.61 -13.94
CA MET A 103 7.44 -7.82 -13.17
C MET A 103 6.19 -8.32 -12.44
N SER A 104 5.44 -7.42 -11.82
CA SER A 104 4.21 -7.76 -11.10
C SER A 104 3.09 -8.21 -12.04
N ALA A 105 3.09 -7.74 -13.29
CA ALA A 105 2.09 -8.07 -14.30
C ALA A 105 1.91 -9.58 -14.58
N ARG A 106 2.86 -10.42 -14.18
CA ARG A 106 2.75 -11.89 -14.27
C ARG A 106 1.74 -12.49 -13.29
N TYR A 107 1.33 -11.72 -12.30
CA TYR A 107 0.45 -12.14 -11.21
C TYR A 107 -0.94 -11.48 -11.28
N ARG A 108 -1.34 -10.94 -12.44
CA ARG A 108 -2.62 -10.20 -12.59
C ARG A 108 -3.86 -11.02 -12.23
N ASP A 109 -3.80 -12.35 -12.28
CA ASP A 109 -4.92 -13.22 -11.90
C ASP A 109 -5.20 -13.23 -10.39
N ASP A 110 -4.25 -12.76 -9.58
CA ASP A 110 -4.36 -12.65 -8.14
C ASP A 110 -3.89 -11.25 -7.70
N GLU A 111 -4.85 -10.35 -7.43
CA GLU A 111 -4.55 -8.97 -7.04
C GLU A 111 -3.71 -8.86 -5.77
N CYS A 112 -3.80 -9.84 -4.87
CA CYS A 112 -2.98 -9.90 -3.67
C CYS A 112 -1.52 -10.13 -4.05
N LYS A 113 -1.24 -11.17 -4.85
CA LYS A 113 0.11 -11.46 -5.35
C LYS A 113 0.66 -10.34 -6.22
N LEU A 114 -0.17 -9.74 -7.08
CA LEU A 114 0.18 -8.57 -7.87
C LEU A 114 0.68 -7.43 -6.97
N ALA A 115 -0.08 -7.10 -5.92
CA ALA A 115 0.28 -6.03 -4.98
C ALA A 115 1.54 -6.36 -4.16
N SER A 116 1.68 -7.60 -3.71
CA SER A 116 2.89 -8.04 -2.99
C SER A 116 4.13 -7.96 -3.89
N LYS A 117 4.06 -8.46 -5.12
CA LYS A 117 5.19 -8.42 -6.06
C LYS A 117 5.56 -7.02 -6.51
N LEU A 118 4.59 -6.11 -6.52
CA LEU A 118 4.85 -4.68 -6.73
C LEU A 118 5.57 -4.06 -5.52
N ASN A 119 5.12 -4.40 -4.31
CA ASN A 119 5.71 -3.90 -3.07
C ASN A 119 7.13 -4.44 -2.80
N ASP A 120 7.42 -5.66 -3.23
CA ASP A 120 8.73 -6.30 -3.05
C ASP A 120 9.87 -5.68 -3.90
N CYS A 121 9.56 -4.94 -4.97
CA CYS A 121 10.49 -4.62 -6.07
C CYS A 121 11.54 -3.48 -5.83
#